data_AF-A0A1A8QXQ9-F1
#
_entry.id   AF-A0A1A8QXQ9-F1
#
_cell.length_a   1.000
_cell.length_b   1.000
_cell.length_c   1.000
_cell.angle_alpha   90.00
_cell.angle_beta   90.00
_cell.angle_gamma   90.00
#
_symmetry.space_group_name_H-M   'P 1'
#
loop_
_entity.id
_entity.type
_entity.pdbx_description
1 polymer ?
#
loop_
_entity_poly.entity_id
_entity_poly.type
_entity_poly.pdbx_seq_one_letter_code
_entity_poly.pdbx_strand_id
1 'polypeptide(L)'
;EFDTPALQQQKTWLSTRKGNHKCGNCVHCDNMTNTNCFDIFSGRTFHTDSFINCNTSFVVYRLECPCGCFYIGRTKRKLKARLAEHKQAIRSGNPLCPMAVHYKDTNHGSCDSL
;
A
#
# COMPACT_ATOMS: atom_id res chain seq x y z
N GLU A 1 -33.92 22.18 -22.45
CA GLU A 1 -33.13 21.23 -21.65
C GLU A 1 -32.63 20.16 -22.61
N PHE A 2 -31.32 20.05 -22.83
CA PHE A 2 -30.74 19.05 -23.72
C PHE A 2 -30.06 17.99 -22.87
N ASP A 3 -30.74 16.86 -22.69
CA ASP A 3 -30.17 15.67 -22.08
C ASP A 3 -29.04 15.15 -22.96
N THR A 4 -27.80 15.30 -22.48
CA THR A 4 -26.64 14.69 -23.12
C THR A 4 -26.62 13.21 -22.71
N PRO A 5 -26.64 12.24 -23.64
CA PRO A 5 -26.60 10.83 -23.28
C PRO A 5 -25.27 10.51 -22.60
N ALA A 6 -25.33 9.91 -21.42
CA ALA A 6 -24.14 9.41 -20.74
C ALA A 6 -23.46 8.37 -21.65
N LEU A 7 -22.27 8.72 -22.16
CA LEU A 7 -21.42 7.79 -22.90
C LEU A 7 -21.14 6.57 -22.00
N GLN A 8 -21.77 5.45 -22.34
CA GLN A 8 -21.58 4.20 -21.61
C GLN A 8 -20.21 3.65 -21.99
N GLN A 9 -19.18 4.10 -21.26
CA GLN A 9 -17.80 3.66 -21.48
C GLN A 9 -17.73 2.14 -21.32
N GLN A 10 -17.30 1.45 -22.38
CA GLN A 10 -17.06 0.02 -22.32
C GLN A 10 -16.03 -0.28 -21.22
N LYS A 11 -16.43 -1.13 -20.26
CA LYS A 11 -15.54 -1.57 -19.19
C LYS A 11 -14.43 -2.43 -19.78
N THR A 12 -13.20 -1.92 -19.76
CA THR A 12 -12.00 -2.69 -20.10
C THR A 12 -11.68 -3.69 -18.99
N TRP A 13 -10.91 -4.74 -19.29
CA TRP A 13 -10.42 -5.70 -18.26
C TRP A 13 -9.76 -4.98 -17.07
N LEU A 14 -9.00 -3.91 -17.33
CA LEU A 14 -8.36 -3.11 -16.29
C LEU A 14 -9.38 -2.42 -15.37
N SER A 15 -10.48 -1.91 -15.91
CA SER A 15 -11.56 -1.28 -15.14
C SER A 15 -12.35 -2.25 -14.26
N THR A 16 -12.27 -3.56 -14.55
CA THR A 16 -12.89 -4.60 -13.72
C THR A 16 -11.97 -5.08 -12.59
N ARG A 17 -10.67 -4.81 -12.69
CA ARG A 17 -9.67 -5.31 -11.74
C ARG A 17 -9.56 -4.37 -10.54
N LYS A 18 -9.99 -4.82 -9.36
CA LYS A 18 -9.97 -4.05 -8.12
C LYS A 18 -8.84 -4.47 -7.19
N GLY A 19 -8.44 -3.59 -6.29
CA GLY A 19 -7.44 -3.86 -5.27
C GLY A 19 -6.01 -3.47 -5.65
N ASN A 20 -5.09 -3.88 -4.79
CA ASN A 20 -3.66 -3.68 -4.90
C ASN A 20 -3.01 -4.79 -5.73
N HIS A 21 -2.17 -4.41 -6.69
CA HIS A 21 -1.50 -5.34 -7.61
C HIS A 21 -0.03 -4.97 -7.77
N LYS A 22 0.85 -5.97 -7.78
CA LYS A 22 2.26 -5.79 -8.20
C LYS A 22 2.32 -5.27 -9.63
N CYS A 23 3.26 -4.36 -9.89
CA CYS A 23 3.43 -3.75 -11.21
C CYS A 23 4.36 -4.53 -12.16
N GLY A 24 4.96 -5.65 -11.72
CA GLY A 24 5.93 -6.43 -12.48
C GLY A 24 7.34 -6.34 -11.89
N ASN A 25 8.30 -5.78 -12.63
CA ASN A 25 9.72 -5.68 -12.24
C ASN A 25 10.03 -4.46 -11.35
N CYS A 26 9.46 -4.39 -10.14
CA CYS A 26 9.76 -3.31 -9.20
C CYS A 26 10.19 -3.89 -7.85
N VAL A 27 11.43 -3.60 -7.44
CA VAL A 27 12.01 -4.04 -6.15
C VAL A 27 11.25 -3.51 -4.92
N HIS A 28 10.43 -2.47 -5.10
CA HIS A 28 9.58 -1.96 -4.03
C HIS A 28 8.27 -2.73 -3.88
N CYS A 29 7.96 -3.67 -4.80
CA CYS A 29 6.74 -4.46 -4.81
C CYS A 29 6.95 -5.91 -4.36
N ASP A 30 8.17 -6.31 -4.03
CA ASP A 30 8.51 -7.73 -3.77
C ASP A 30 7.65 -8.33 -2.66
N ASN A 31 7.45 -7.58 -1.57
CA ASN A 31 6.63 -7.98 -0.42
C ASN A 31 5.20 -7.42 -0.45
N MET A 32 4.78 -6.87 -1.59
CA MET A 32 3.45 -6.26 -1.68
C MET A 32 2.36 -7.32 -1.86
N THR A 33 1.38 -7.35 -0.96
CA THR A 33 0.25 -8.29 -1.01
C THR A 33 -0.73 -7.92 -2.12
N ASN A 34 -1.05 -8.88 -2.99
CA ASN A 34 -2.15 -8.73 -3.95
C ASN A 34 -3.49 -8.95 -3.23
N THR A 35 -4.16 -7.88 -2.84
CA THR A 35 -5.43 -7.92 -2.09
C THR A 35 -6.30 -6.73 -2.47
N ASN A 36 -7.62 -6.88 -2.38
CA ASN A 36 -8.57 -5.77 -2.49
C ASN A 36 -9.12 -5.33 -1.13
N CYS A 37 -8.66 -5.88 -0.02
CA CYS A 37 -9.09 -5.46 1.30
C CYS A 37 -7.98 -5.53 2.35
N PHE A 38 -8.20 -4.84 3.45
CA PHE A 38 -7.39 -4.95 4.66
C PHE A 38 -8.24 -4.68 5.90
N ASP A 39 -7.85 -5.30 7.01
CA ASP A 39 -8.52 -5.15 8.29
C ASP A 39 -7.76 -4.18 9.21
N ILE A 40 -8.47 -3.64 10.21
CA ILE A 40 -7.90 -2.88 11.32
C ILE A 40 -8.17 -3.58 12.66
N PHE A 41 -7.53 -3.13 13.74
CA PHE A 41 -7.64 -3.74 15.07
C PHE A 41 -9.08 -3.84 15.60
N SER A 42 -10.00 -2.98 15.15
CA SER A 42 -11.41 -3.07 15.54
C SER A 42 -12.17 -4.22 14.85
N GLY A 43 -11.50 -5.05 14.04
CA GLY A 43 -12.12 -6.09 13.22
C GLY A 43 -12.90 -5.56 12.01
N ARG A 44 -12.79 -4.26 11.69
CA ARG A 44 -13.42 -3.69 10.50
C ARG A 44 -12.54 -3.92 9.28
N THR A 45 -13.15 -4.42 8.21
CA THR A 45 -12.54 -4.60 6.89
C THR A 45 -12.81 -3.38 6.00
N PHE A 46 -11.79 -2.93 5.27
CA PHE A 46 -11.91 -1.91 4.24
C PHE A 46 -11.64 -2.52 2.87
N HIS A 47 -12.52 -2.26 1.91
CA HIS A 47 -12.38 -2.71 0.52
C HIS A 47 -11.86 -1.57 -0.38
N THR A 48 -11.02 -1.95 -1.32
CA THR A 48 -10.43 -1.07 -2.34
C THR A 48 -11.13 -1.33 -3.67
N ASP A 49 -12.01 -0.40 -4.06
CA ASP A 49 -12.82 -0.52 -5.27
C ASP A 49 -12.13 -0.04 -6.56
N SER A 50 -10.88 0.37 -6.46
CA SER A 50 -10.06 0.84 -7.59
C SER A 50 -8.88 -0.08 -7.84
N PHE A 51 -8.35 -0.05 -9.07
CA PHE A 51 -7.07 -0.66 -9.37
C PHE A 51 -5.93 0.19 -8.80
N ILE A 52 -5.14 -0.37 -7.89
CA ILE A 52 -4.01 0.28 -7.25
C ILE A 52 -2.73 -0.52 -7.52
N ASN A 53 -1.63 0.18 -7.79
CA ASN A 53 -0.30 -0.41 -7.77
C ASN A 53 0.71 0.62 -7.20
N CYS A 54 2.00 0.27 -7.20
CA CYS A 54 3.02 1.14 -6.64
C CYS A 54 3.22 2.48 -7.39
N ASN A 55 2.65 2.65 -8.58
CA ASN A 55 2.68 3.91 -9.33
C ASN A 55 1.48 4.82 -9.01
N THR A 56 0.49 4.34 -8.28
CA THR A 56 -0.67 5.14 -7.86
C THR A 56 -0.27 6.17 -6.80
N SER A 57 -0.84 7.38 -6.92
CA SER A 57 -0.68 8.50 -5.98
C SER A 57 -1.96 8.71 -5.17
N PHE A 58 -1.91 9.54 -4.12
CA PHE A 58 -3.07 9.85 -3.26
C PHE A 58 -3.70 8.62 -2.59
N VAL A 59 -2.87 7.71 -2.11
CA VAL A 59 -3.31 6.45 -1.48
C VAL A 59 -3.11 6.46 0.03
N VAL A 60 -4.01 5.75 0.72
CA VAL A 60 -3.80 5.24 2.08
C VAL A 60 -3.29 3.80 1.95
N TYR A 61 -2.32 3.42 2.77
CA TYR A 61 -1.68 2.12 2.71
C TYR A 61 -1.42 1.56 4.12
N ARG A 62 -1.30 0.24 4.19
CA ARG A 62 -0.95 -0.52 5.40
C ARG A 62 0.42 -1.18 5.19
N LEU A 63 1.32 -0.99 6.14
CA LEU A 63 2.56 -1.77 6.27
C LEU A 63 2.37 -2.76 7.40
N GLU A 64 2.65 -4.03 7.13
CA GLU A 64 2.47 -5.11 8.10
C GLU A 64 3.82 -5.61 8.60
N CYS A 65 3.92 -5.79 9.92
CA CYS A 65 5.04 -6.46 10.55
C CYS A 65 4.69 -7.94 10.76
N PRO A 66 5.64 -8.87 10.61
CA PRO A 66 5.41 -10.30 10.89
C PRO A 66 4.89 -10.61 12.30
N CYS A 67 5.04 -9.71 13.29
CA CYS A 67 4.45 -9.86 14.63
C CYS A 67 2.94 -9.56 14.69
N GLY A 68 2.30 -9.18 13.58
CA GLY A 68 0.89 -8.79 13.52
C GLY A 68 0.63 -7.31 13.82
N CYS A 69 1.64 -6.54 14.26
CA CYS A 69 1.53 -5.09 14.30
C CYS A 69 1.52 -4.51 12.89
N PHE A 70 0.86 -3.36 12.71
CA PHE A 70 0.83 -2.69 11.41
C PHE A 70 0.82 -1.16 11.56
N TYR A 71 1.27 -0.48 10.51
CA TYR A 71 1.25 0.97 10.38
C TYR A 71 0.34 1.39 9.23
N ILE A 72 -0.54 2.35 9.48
CA ILE A 72 -1.38 2.97 8.45
C ILE A 72 -0.79 4.34 8.09
N GLY A 73 -0.47 4.52 6.81
CA GLY A 73 0.07 5.76 6.28
C GLY A 73 -0.74 6.30 5.11
N ARG A 74 -0.51 7.56 4.77
CA ARG A 74 -1.02 8.20 3.55
C ARG A 74 0.11 8.84 2.76
N THR A 75 -0.08 8.98 1.45
CA THR A 75 0.86 9.68 0.56
C THR A 75 0.14 10.38 -0.58
N LYS A 76 0.58 11.61 -0.90
CA LYS A 76 0.19 12.31 -2.14
C LYS A 76 1.08 11.90 -3.33
N ARG A 77 2.29 11.39 -3.06
CA ARG A 77 3.24 10.91 -4.07
C ARG A 77 2.95 9.46 -4.44
N LYS A 78 3.60 8.97 -5.50
CA LYS A 78 3.56 7.56 -5.90
C LYS A 78 3.91 6.64 -4.72
N LEU A 79 3.11 5.59 -4.52
CA LEU A 79 3.29 4.64 -3.42
C LEU A 79 4.72 4.07 -3.36
N LYS A 80 5.34 3.74 -4.49
CA LYS A 80 6.72 3.22 -4.54
C LYS A 80 7.76 4.13 -3.89
N ALA A 81 7.62 5.45 -4.02
CA ALA A 81 8.55 6.39 -3.41
C ALA A 81 8.40 6.38 -1.89
N ARG A 82 7.16 6.28 -1.40
CA ARG A 82 6.87 6.17 0.03
C ARG A 82 7.34 4.83 0.61
N LEU A 83 7.20 3.74 -0.13
CA LEU A 83 7.73 2.42 0.26
C LEU A 83 9.26 2.45 0.36
N ALA A 84 9.95 3.05 -0.61
CA ALA A 84 11.41 3.20 -0.58
C ALA A 84 11.89 3.96 0.67
N GLU A 85 11.21 5.05 1.02
CA GLU A 85 11.51 5.83 2.23
C GLU A 85 11.33 5.02 3.52
N HIS A 86 10.24 4.23 3.61
CA HIS A 86 10.01 3.37 4.77
C HIS A 86 11.07 2.28 4.89
N LYS A 87 11.41 1.59 3.79
CA LYS A 87 12.50 0.61 3.76
C LYS A 87 13.81 1.23 4.23
N GLN A 88 14.15 2.42 3.72
CA GLN A 88 15.35 3.14 4.14
C GLN A 88 15.31 3.52 5.62
N ALA A 89 14.18 4.06 6.10
CA ALA A 89 14.02 4.47 7.48
C ALA A 89 14.19 3.30 8.46
N ILE A 90 13.67 2.12 8.12
CA ILE A 90 13.79 0.92 8.94
C ILE A 90 15.23 0.42 8.93
N ARG A 91 15.86 0.34 7.76
CA ARG A 91 17.28 -0.03 7.63
C ARG A 91 18.20 0.87 8.44
N SER A 92 17.91 2.18 8.50
CA SER A 92 18.71 3.14 9.27
C SER A 92 18.28 3.27 10.74
N GLY A 93 17.21 2.58 11.18
CA GLY A 93 16.65 2.76 12.52
C GLY A 93 16.19 4.19 12.82
N ASN A 94 15.61 4.88 11.83
CA ASN A 94 15.22 6.29 11.94
C ASN A 94 14.14 6.48 13.04
N PRO A 95 14.42 7.25 14.10
CA PRO A 95 13.48 7.40 15.23
C PRO A 95 12.19 8.15 14.87
N LEU A 96 12.15 8.85 13.72
CA LEU A 96 10.95 9.56 13.25
C LEU A 96 9.97 8.65 12.52
N CYS A 97 10.36 7.41 12.20
CA CYS A 97 9.50 6.43 11.57
C CYS A 97 9.02 5.42 12.63
N PRO A 98 7.72 5.38 12.98
CA PRO A 98 7.20 4.44 13.98
C PRO A 98 7.52 2.98 13.67
N MET A 99 7.50 2.60 12.38
CA MET A 99 7.87 1.26 11.94
C MET A 99 9.36 0.96 12.17
N ALA A 100 10.24 1.94 12.00
CA ALA A 100 11.68 1.77 12.23
C ALA A 100 12.01 1.63 13.71
N VAL A 101 11.34 2.43 14.56
CA VAL A 101 11.43 2.31 16.01
C VAL A 101 10.95 0.93 16.45
N HIS A 102 9.78 0.49 15.97
CA HIS A 102 9.24 -0.83 16.26
C HIS A 102 10.26 -1.94 15.93
N TYR A 103 10.76 -2.01 14.70
CA TYR A 103 11.72 -3.04 14.29
C TYR A 103 12.99 -3.07 15.15
N LYS A 104 13.47 -1.89 15.56
CA LYS A 104 14.64 -1.76 16.43
C LYS A 104 14.37 -2.28 17.84
N ASP A 105 13.21 -1.95 18.41
CA ASP A 105 12.88 -2.28 19.80
C ASP A 105 12.52 -3.75 19.99
N THR A 106 11.90 -4.37 18.99
CA THR A 106 11.45 -5.76 19.07
C THR A 106 12.47 -6.77 18.53
N ASN A 107 13.65 -6.31 18.08
CA ASN A 107 14.74 -7.11 17.51
C ASN A 107 14.27 -8.08 16.39
N HIS A 108 13.23 -7.69 15.65
CA HIS A 108 12.89 -8.34 14.39
C HIS A 108 14.05 -8.04 13.45
N GLY A 109 14.65 -9.04 12.82
CA GLY A 109 15.80 -8.87 11.93
C GLY A 109 15.54 -7.91 10.74
N SER A 110 16.49 -7.88 9.80
CA SER A 110 16.50 -7.00 8.60
C SER A 110 15.13 -6.75 7.94
N CYS A 111 14.97 -5.57 7.35
CA CYS A 111 13.75 -5.07 6.71
C CYS A 111 13.35 -5.78 5.40
N ASP A 112 13.92 -6.94 5.09
CA ASP A 112 13.73 -7.64 3.81
C ASP A 112 12.29 -8.15 3.62
N SER A 113 11.47 -8.09 4.66
CA SER A 113 10.07 -8.55 4.68
C SER A 113 9.03 -7.44 4.41
N LEU A 114 9.45 -6.19 4.14
CA LEU A 114 8.56 -5.04 3.88
C LEU A 114 8.44 -4.60 2.41
#